data_AF-A0AAN6YSY6-F1
#
_entry.id   AF-A0AAN6YSY6-F1
#
_cell.length_a   1.000
_cell.length_b   1.000
_cell.length_c   1.000
_cell.angle_alpha   90.00
_cell.angle_beta   90.00
_cell.angle_gamma   90.00
#
_symmetry.space_group_name_H-M   'P 1'
#
loop_
_entity.id
_entity.type
_entity.pdbx_description
1 polymer ?
#
loop_
_entity_poly.entity_id
_entity_poly.type
_entity_poly.pdbx_seq_one_letter_code
_entity_poly.pdbx_strand_id
1 'polypeptide(L)' 'MTITAQPTSRSRSNTGTAWYSPLTLAFYDNQVLGFNMTYVWRCPVRTVQLPFFEENFTNKHLDIGVATG' A
#
# COMPACT_ATOMS: atom_id res chain seq x y z
N MET A 1 23.77 29.72 -16.97
CA MET A 1 22.80 29.02 -16.08
C MET A 1 21.46 29.02 -16.79
N THR A 2 21.07 27.91 -17.41
CA THR A 2 19.82 27.82 -18.16
C THR A 2 18.91 26.84 -17.44
N ILE A 3 17.89 27.37 -16.76
CA ILE A 3 16.83 26.56 -16.14
C ILE A 3 15.95 26.06 -17.29
N THR A 4 16.04 24.76 -17.60
CA THR A 4 15.10 24.11 -18.50
C THR A 4 13.81 23.85 -17.71
N ALA A 5 12.71 24.49 -18.10
CA ALA A 5 11.40 24.19 -17.54
C ALA A 5 11.03 22.72 -17.82
N GLN A 6 10.62 21.98 -16.79
CA GLN A 6 10.10 20.62 -16.98
C GLN A 6 8.75 20.67 -17.72
N PRO A 7 8.48 19.72 -18.63
CA PRO A 7 7.20 19.65 -19.33
C PRO A 7 6.07 19.35 -18.34
N THR A 8 4.93 20.02 -18.51
CA THR A 8 3.71 19.78 -17.75
C THR A 8 3.26 18.33 -17.97
N SER A 9 3.15 17.55 -16.89
CA SER A 9 2.74 16.15 -16.97
C SER A 9 1.28 16.06 -17.41
N ARG A 10 1.05 15.36 -18.52
CA ARG A 10 -0.30 15.03 -19.01
C ARG A 10 -0.99 14.14 -17.97
N SER A 11 -2.15 14.52 -17.44
CA SER A 11 -2.91 13.66 -16.52
C SER A 11 -3.37 12.41 -17.28
N ARG A 12 -2.80 11.26 -16.93
CA ARG A 12 -3.22 9.97 -17.46
C ARG A 12 -4.53 9.58 -16.77
N SER A 13 -5.55 9.21 -17.54
CA SER A 13 -6.77 8.63 -16.97
C SER A 13 -6.40 7.38 -16.18
N ASN A 14 -6.68 7.38 -14.88
CA ASN A 14 -6.22 6.34 -13.97
C ASN A 14 -7.19 5.15 -13.95
N THR A 15 -7.49 4.57 -15.13
CA THR A 15 -8.48 3.50 -15.29
C THR A 15 -8.15 2.28 -14.41
N GLY A 16 -6.86 2.04 -14.18
CA GLY A 16 -6.37 0.97 -13.30
C GLY A 16 -6.67 1.18 -11.82
N THR A 17 -6.96 2.41 -11.38
CA THR A 17 -7.33 2.70 -9.99
C THR A 17 -8.78 3.10 -9.81
N ALA A 18 -9.59 3.11 -10.87
CA ALA A 18 -10.99 3.53 -10.81
C ALA A 18 -11.80 2.70 -9.79
N TRP A 19 -11.38 1.46 -9.52
CA TRP A 19 -12.02 0.54 -8.59
C TRP A 19 -11.53 0.66 -7.14
N TYR A 20 -10.51 1.46 -6.86
CA TYR A 20 -9.96 1.69 -5.52
C TYR A 20 -10.60 2.93 -4.88
N SER A 21 -11.91 2.91 -4.71
CA SER A 21 -12.62 3.85 -3.85
C SER A 21 -12.35 3.53 -2.36
N PRO A 22 -12.55 4.49 -1.43
CA PRO A 22 -12.34 4.23 0.00
C PRO A 22 -13.15 3.03 0.53
N LEU A 23 -14.40 2.88 0.08
CA LEU A 23 -15.26 1.77 0.51
C LEU A 23 -14.78 0.42 -0.01
N THR A 24 -14.39 0.36 -1.29
CA THR A 24 -13.89 -0.88 -1.90
C THR A 24 -12.53 -1.28 -1.32
N LEU A 25 -11.67 -0.31 -1.02
CA LEU A 25 -10.40 -0.54 -0.32
C LEU A 25 -10.63 -1.05 1.10
N ALA A 26 -11.55 -0.47 1.88
CA ALA A 26 -11.84 -0.96 3.24
C ALA A 26 -12.30 -2.42 3.26
N PHE A 27 -13.15 -2.82 2.29
CA PHE A 27 -13.53 -4.23 2.15
C PHE A 27 -12.34 -5.09 1.73
N TYR A 28 -11.57 -4.63 0.76
CA TYR A 28 -10.39 -5.32 0.26
C TYR A 28 -9.36 -5.56 1.37
N ASP A 29 -9.06 -4.55 2.19
CA ASP A 29 -8.13 -4.64 3.32
C ASP A 29 -8.58 -5.69 4.33
N ASN A 30 -9.86 -5.71 4.70
CA ASN A 30 -10.38 -6.71 5.63
C ASN A 30 -10.25 -8.14 5.07
N GLN A 31 -10.56 -8.33 3.79
CA GLN A 31 -10.43 -9.63 3.14
C GLN A 31 -8.96 -10.06 3.00
N VAL A 32 -8.07 -9.16 2.63
CA VAL A 32 -6.66 -9.47 2.41
C VAL A 32 -5.92 -9.65 3.74
N LEU A 33 -5.94 -8.64 4.62
CA LEU A 33 -5.22 -8.64 5.89
C LEU A 33 -5.83 -9.62 6.91
N GLY A 34 -7.15 -9.84 6.85
CA GLY A 34 -7.85 -10.80 7.70
C GLY A 34 -7.77 -12.21 7.14
N PHE A 35 -8.48 -12.47 6.04
CA PHE A 35 -8.66 -13.82 5.53
C PHE A 35 -7.43 -14.33 4.77
N ASN A 36 -6.95 -13.61 3.75
CA ASN A 36 -5.88 -14.13 2.89
C ASN A 36 -4.58 -14.32 3.68
N MET A 37 -4.16 -13.32 4.43
CA MET A 37 -2.94 -13.40 5.25
C MET A 37 -3.02 -14.56 6.25
N THR A 38 -4.17 -14.76 6.90
CA THR A 38 -4.32 -15.82 7.90
C THR A 38 -4.47 -17.22 7.31
N TYR A 39 -5.25 -17.39 6.24
CA TYR A 39 -5.64 -18.72 5.76
C TYR A 39 -4.97 -19.15 4.45
N VAL A 40 -4.78 -18.22 3.51
CA VAL A 40 -4.13 -18.52 2.23
C VAL A 40 -2.61 -18.55 2.42
N TRP A 41 -2.07 -17.51 3.05
CA TRP A 41 -0.62 -17.36 3.29
C TRP A 41 -0.16 -17.93 4.62
N ARG A 42 -1.09 -18.23 5.55
CA ARG A 42 -0.79 -18.77 6.89
C ARG A 42 0.17 -17.89 7.70
N CYS A 43 0.11 -16.58 7.45
CA CYS A 43 0.93 -15.55 8.08
C CYS A 43 0.02 -14.43 8.61
N PRO A 44 -0.63 -14.62 9.78
CA PRO A 44 -1.61 -13.68 10.30
C PRO A 44 -0.98 -12.31 10.60
N VAL A 45 -1.62 -11.22 10.15
CA VAL A 45 -1.08 -9.86 10.27
C VAL A 45 -0.87 -9.47 11.73
N ARG A 46 -1.86 -9.70 12.60
CA ARG A 46 -1.84 -9.21 13.99
C ARG A 46 -0.85 -9.92 14.90
N THR A 47 -0.56 -11.19 14.65
CA THR A 47 0.23 -12.03 15.58
C THR A 47 1.63 -12.34 15.05
N VAL A 48 1.89 -12.10 13.76
CA VAL A 48 3.19 -12.43 13.14
C VAL A 48 3.76 -11.21 12.42
N GLN A 49 3.08 -10.67 11.41
CA GLN A 49 3.68 -9.63 10.57
C GLN A 49 3.85 -8.30 11.30
N LEU A 50 2.82 -7.84 12.02
CA LEU A 50 2.88 -6.55 12.70
C LEU A 50 3.96 -6.52 13.81
N PRO A 51 4.05 -7.53 14.71
CA PRO A 51 5.15 -7.59 15.68
C PRO A 51 6.53 -7.61 15.01
N PHE A 52 6.69 -8.38 13.94
CA PHE A 52 7.96 -8.45 13.22
C PHE A 52 8.33 -7.11 12.57
N PHE A 53 7.35 -6.43 11.98
CA PHE A 53 7.54 -5.10 11.41
C PHE A 53 7.94 -4.09 12.48
N GLU A 54 7.18 -4.01 13.58
CA GLU A 54 7.44 -3.07 14.68
C GLU A 54 8.82 -3.28 15.33
N GLU A 55 9.27 -4.53 15.49
CA GLU A 55 10.59 -4.85 16.05
C GLU A 55 11.75 -4.38 15.16
N ASN A 56 11.54 -4.30 13.84
CA ASN A 56 12.59 -4.01 12.85
C ASN A 56 12.44 -2.63 12.19
N PHE A 57 11.38 -1.90 12.52
CA PHE A 57 11.12 -0.59 11.93
C PHE A 57 12.10 0.47 12.46
N THR A 58 12.57 1.35 11.58
CA THR A 58 13.49 2.45 11.95
C THR A 58 13.18 3.72 11.17
N ASN A 59 13.73 4.86 11.61
CA ASN A 59 13.56 6.15 10.95
C ASN A 59 14.12 6.21 9.51
N LYS A 60 14.87 5.19 9.07
CA LYS A 60 15.42 5.10 7.71
C LYS A 60 14.78 3.92 6.96
N HIS A 61 13.46 3.99 6.78
CA HIS A 61 12.68 3.01 6.04
C HIS A 61 12.12 3.61 4.74
N LEU A 62 12.00 2.79 3.69
CA LEU A 62 11.33 3.15 2.44
C LEU A 62 10.14 2.21 2.25
N ASP A 63 8.94 2.76 2.41
CA ASP A 63 7.71 2.04 2.15
C ASP A 63 7.27 2.20 0.69
N ILE A 64 7.17 1.10 -0.04
CA ILE A 64 6.73 1.08 -1.43
C ILE A 64 5.41 0.33 -1.52
N GLY A 65 4.37 1.00 -2.03
CA GLY A 65 3.07 0.37 -2.25
C GLY A 65 2.30 0.08 -0.96
N VAL A 66 2.25 1.06 -0.04
CA VAL A 66 1.58 1.00 1.27
C VAL A 66 0.05 0.79 1.24
N ALA A 67 -0.56 0.75 0.06
CA ALA A 67 -2.01 0.71 -0.09
C ALA A 67 -2.71 1.83 0.72
N THR A 68 -3.43 1.48 1.80
CA THR A 68 -4.20 2.40 2.64
C THR A 68 -3.43 3.01 3.82
N GLY A 69 -2.17 2.62 4.04
CA GLY A 69 -1.30 3.17 5.09
C GLY A 69 -0.55 2.10 5.85
#